data_AF-A0A2G8JFT2-F1
#
_entry.id   AF-A0A2G8JFT2-F1
#
_cell.length_a   1.000
_cell.length_b   1.000
_cell.length_c   1.000
_cell.angle_alpha   90.00
_cell.angle_beta   90.00
_cell.angle_gamma   90.00
#
_symmetry.space_group_name_H-M   'P 1'
#
loop_
_entity.id
_entity.type
_entity.pdbx_description
1 polymer ?
#
loop_
_entity_poly.entity_id
_entity_poly.type
_entity_poly.pdbx_seq_one_letter_code
_entity_poly.pdbx_strand_id
1 'polypeptide(L)'
;MEFAVQSLVQDEEKKGIPSDRIIIGGFSQGGAVALHAALTMNKKIGGLILLSTWLPLHAKIMKLQSELPDEDLSNWLKLPLSLFN
;
A
#
# COMPACT_ATOMS: atom_id res chain seq x y z
N MET A 1 -6.56 9.10 9.12
CA MET A 1 -7.26 7.96 8.50
C MET A 1 -6.31 6.80 8.18
N GLU A 2 -5.13 7.03 7.58
CA GLU A 2 -4.15 5.95 7.35
C GLU A 2 -3.74 5.21 8.64
N PHE A 3 -3.50 5.95 9.73
CA PHE A 3 -3.16 5.36 11.02
C PHE A 3 -4.26 4.44 11.55
N ALA A 4 -5.53 4.69 11.20
CA ALA A 4 -6.62 3.81 11.59
C ALA A 4 -6.51 2.44 10.88
N VAL A 5 -6.17 2.43 9.58
CA VAL A 5 -5.95 1.17 8.85
C VAL A 5 -4.75 0.42 9.39
N GLN A 6 -3.64 1.13 9.69
CA GLN A 6 -2.45 0.50 10.26
C GLN A 6 -2.72 -0.07 11.67
N SER A 7 -3.50 0.62 12.50
CA SER A 7 -3.91 0.10 13.82
C SER A 7 -4.77 -1.16 13.69
N LEU A 8 -5.69 -1.22 12.72
CA LEU A 8 -6.48 -2.44 12.47
C LEU A 8 -5.56 -3.63 12.13
N VAL A 9 -4.53 -3.42 11.30
CA VAL A 9 -3.54 -4.46 11.02
C VAL A 9 -2.80 -4.91 12.28
N GLN A 10 -2.38 -3.97 13.14
CA GLN A 10 -1.72 -4.29 14.41
C GLN A 10 -2.63 -5.08 15.35
N ASP A 11 -3.93 -4.80 15.35
CA ASP A 11 -4.88 -5.52 16.19
C ASP A 11 -5.11 -6.96 15.71
N GLU A 12 -5.08 -7.20 14.39
CA GLU A 12 -5.10 -8.56 13.85
C GLU A 12 -3.80 -9.32 14.12
N GLU A 13 -2.65 -8.64 14.09
CA GLU A 13 -1.37 -9.23 14.50
C GLU A 13 -1.38 -9.65 15.97
N LYS A 14 -1.97 -8.85 16.87
CA LYS A 14 -2.15 -9.23 18.29
C LYS A 14 -3.03 -10.46 18.46
N LYS A 15 -3.95 -10.73 17.53
CA LYS A 15 -4.77 -11.95 17.49
C LYS A 15 -4.03 -13.15 16.86
N GLY A 16 -2.78 -12.97 16.46
CA GLY A 16 -1.93 -14.04 15.90
C GLY A 16 -1.99 -14.18 14.38
N ILE A 17 -2.61 -13.23 13.66
CA ILE A 17 -2.61 -13.24 12.20
C ILE A 17 -1.40 -12.42 11.71
N PRO A 18 -0.36 -13.05 11.15
CA PRO A 18 0.79 -12.31 10.64
C PRO A 18 0.38 -11.40 9.48
N SER A 19 1.02 -10.23 9.38
CA SER A 19 0.64 -9.19 8.41
C SER A 19 0.72 -9.64 6.96
N ASP A 20 1.63 -10.56 6.63
CA ASP A 20 1.76 -11.18 5.31
C ASP A 20 0.57 -12.10 4.92
N ARG A 21 -0.39 -12.32 5.82
CA ARG A 21 -1.68 -12.98 5.55
C ARG A 21 -2.87 -12.03 5.61
N ILE A 22 -2.63 -10.73 5.74
CA ILE A 22 -3.67 -9.69 5.79
C ILE A 22 -3.74 -9.00 4.43
N ILE A 23 -4.93 -8.98 3.84
CA ILE A 23 -5.23 -8.20 2.62
C ILE A 23 -5.93 -6.91 3.04
N ILE A 24 -5.45 -5.78 2.56
CA ILE A 24 -6.08 -4.46 2.77
C ILE A 24 -6.79 -4.05 1.48
N GLY A 25 -8.00 -3.51 1.57
CA GLY A 25 -8.71 -3.07 0.38
C GLY A 25 -9.69 -1.94 0.60
N GLY A 26 -10.15 -1.36 -0.50
CA GLY A 26 -11.12 -0.27 -0.48
C GLY A 26 -11.64 0.13 -1.86
N PHE A 27 -12.78 0.83 -1.85
CA PHE A 27 -13.45 1.35 -3.04
C PHE A 27 -13.41 2.88 -3.06
N SER A 28 -13.23 3.50 -4.23
CA SER A 28 -13.20 4.96 -4.39
C SER A 28 -12.22 5.60 -3.40
N GLN A 29 -12.64 6.54 -2.56
CA GLN A 29 -11.78 7.13 -1.53
C GLN A 29 -11.19 6.10 -0.57
N GLY A 30 -11.94 5.04 -0.23
CA GLY A 30 -11.44 3.96 0.62
C GLY A 30 -10.24 3.24 0.03
N GLY A 31 -10.19 3.10 -1.30
CA GLY A 31 -9.04 2.53 -2.00
C GLY A 31 -7.79 3.42 -1.89
N ALA A 32 -7.94 4.74 -1.96
CA ALA A 32 -6.82 5.67 -1.84
C ALA A 32 -6.26 5.63 -0.40
N VAL A 33 -7.14 5.53 0.60
CA VAL A 33 -6.75 5.36 2.01
C VAL A 33 -6.04 4.02 2.24
N ALA A 34 -6.56 2.92 1.70
CA ALA A 34 -5.97 1.59 1.79
C ALA A 34 -4.58 1.55 1.15
N LEU A 35 -4.45 2.10 -0.06
CA LEU A 35 -3.20 2.18 -0.80
C LEU A 35 -2.17 3.05 -0.07
N HIS A 36 -2.56 4.25 0.39
CA HIS A 36 -1.66 5.11 1.15
C HIS A 36 -1.16 4.43 2.42
N ALA A 37 -2.07 3.83 3.19
CA ALA A 37 -1.72 3.14 4.44
C ALA A 37 -0.75 1.99 4.22
N ALA A 38 -0.90 1.23 3.13
CA ALA A 38 0.00 0.14 2.78
C ALA A 38 1.37 0.62 2.30
N LEU A 39 1.43 1.69 1.49
CA LEU A 39 2.70 2.25 1.00
C LEU A 39 3.53 2.91 2.10
N THR A 40 2.88 3.43 3.16
CA THR A 40 3.57 4.05 4.31
C THR A 40 3.80 3.08 5.46
N MET A 41 3.37 1.82 5.34
CA MET A 41 3.57 0.80 6.37
C MET A 41 4.94 0.14 6.23
N ASN A 42 5.68 0.03 7.33
CA ASN A 42 6.98 -0.67 7.35
C ASN A 42 6.84 -2.20 7.54
N LYS A 43 5.79 -2.80 6.96
CA LYS A 43 5.47 -4.23 7.09
C LYS A 43 4.99 -4.77 5.76
N LYS A 44 5.37 -6.02 5.47
CA LYS A 44 4.84 -6.74 4.32
C LYS A 44 3.40 -7.17 4.61
N ILE A 45 2.48 -6.84 3.71
CA ILE A 45 1.10 -7.30 3.75
C ILE A 45 0.87 -8.44 2.75
N GLY A 46 -0.21 -9.20 2.94
CA GLY A 46 -0.58 -10.31 2.04
C GLY A 46 -1.06 -9.85 0.67
N GLY A 47 -1.62 -8.64 0.57
CA GLY A 47 -1.99 -8.06 -0.72
C GLY A 47 -2.88 -6.82 -0.61
N LEU A 48 -3.20 -6.24 -1.77
CA LEU A 48 -4.09 -5.09 -1.91
C LEU A 48 -5.25 -5.39 -2.86
N ILE A 49 -6.45 -4.95 -2.51
CA ILE A 49 -7.62 -4.94 -3.40
C ILE A 49 -8.15 -3.51 -3.50
N LEU A 50 -7.95 -2.89 -4.65
CA LEU A 50 -8.23 -1.47 -4.88
C LEU A 50 -9.22 -1.33 -6.03
N LEU A 51 -10.41 -0.82 -5.74
CA LEU A 51 -11.52 -0.78 -6.69
C LEU A 51 -11.90 0.67 -7.01
N SER A 52 -11.85 1.05 -8.29
CA SER A 52 -12.24 2.37 -8.79
C SER A 52 -11.66 3.52 -7.96
N THR A 53 -10.35 3.47 -7.72
CA THR A 53 -9.63 4.42 -6.86
C THR A 53 -8.44 5.04 -7.60
N TRP A 54 -7.69 5.90 -6.91
CA TRP A 54 -6.53 6.60 -7.43
C TRP A 54 -5.33 6.46 -6.51
N LEU A 55 -4.13 6.72 -7.06
CA LEU A 55 -2.91 6.82 -6.28
C LEU A 55 -2.84 8.19 -5.58
N PRO A 56 -2.97 8.26 -4.24
CA PRO A 56 -2.78 9.52 -3.54
C PRO A 56 -1.32 9.96 -3.63
N LEU A 57 -1.07 11.27 -3.71
CA LEU A 57 0.28 11.85 -3.83
C LEU A 57 1.07 11.34 -5.05
N HIS A 58 0.38 10.97 -6.13
CA HIS A 58 0.94 10.41 -7.36
C HIS A 58 2.27 11.04 -7.77
N ALA A 59 2.33 12.38 -7.95
CA ALA A 59 3.56 13.06 -8.38
C ALA A 59 4.76 12.85 -7.45
N LYS A 60 4.52 12.79 -6.13
CA LYS A 60 5.58 12.55 -5.14
C LYS A 60 6.07 11.11 -5.21
N ILE A 61 5.15 10.15 -5.36
CA ILE A 61 5.49 8.72 -5.46
C ILE A 61 6.25 8.44 -6.76
N MET A 62 5.85 9.06 -7.88
CA MET A 62 6.56 8.94 -9.16
C MET A 62 8.01 9.43 -9.05
N LYS A 63 8.21 10.57 -8.41
CA LYS A 63 9.55 11.11 -8.18
C LYS A 63 10.40 10.14 -7.35
N LEU A 64 9.86 9.65 -6.23
CA LEU A 64 10.56 8.68 -5.38
C LEU A 64 10.93 7.40 -6.13
N GLN A 65 10.04 6.89 -6.98
CA GLN A 65 10.34 5.71 -7.81
C GLN A 65 11.43 5.95 -8.83
N SER A 66 11.47 7.12 -9.48
CA SER A 66 12.54 7.46 -10.43
C SER A 66 13.92 7.63 -9.80
N GLU A 67 13.97 7.83 -8.47
CA GLU A 67 15.20 7.97 -7.69
C GLU A 67 15.68 6.62 -7.11
N LEU A 68 14.90 5.53 -7.26
CA LEU A 68 15.30 4.19 -6.80
C LEU A 68 16.30 3.55 -7.79
N PRO A 69 17.37 2.90 -7.30
CA PRO A 69 18.32 2.19 -8.16
C PRO A 69 17.67 0.96 -8.83
N ASP A 70 18.01 0.72 -10.10
CA ASP A 70 17.42 -0.34 -10.94
C ASP A 70 17.63 -1.78 -10.39
N GLU A 71 18.67 -1.99 -9.59
CA GLU A 71 19.11 -3.30 -9.08
C GLU A 71 18.41 -3.77 -7.78
N ASP A 72 17.58 -2.96 -7.13
CA ASP A 72 16.88 -3.40 -5.91
C ASP A 72 15.68 -4.29 -6.24
N LEU A 73 15.95 -5.60 -6.37
CA LEU A 73 14.99 -6.68 -6.62
C LEU A 73 14.03 -6.98 -5.45
N SER A 74 13.94 -6.12 -4.44
CA SER A 74 12.88 -6.22 -3.41
C SER A 74 11.48 -5.84 -3.91
N ASN A 75 11.37 -5.21 -5.09
CA ASN A 75 10.26 -5.20 -6.08
C ASN A 75 8.75 -5.16 -5.68
N TRP A 76 8.37 -4.91 -4.42
CA TRP A 76 6.97 -4.65 -4.05
C TRP A 76 6.56 -3.18 -4.21
N LEU A 77 7.54 -2.27 -4.27
CA LEU A 77 7.35 -0.83 -4.44
C LEU A 77 7.21 -0.39 -5.90
N LYS A 78 7.55 -1.24 -6.88
CA LYS A 78 7.28 -0.96 -8.30
C LYS A 78 5.80 -1.16 -8.56
N LEU A 79 5.01 -0.16 -8.17
CA LEU A 79 3.61 -0.05 -8.58
C LEU A 79 3.56 -0.06 -10.12
N PRO A 80 2.72 -0.89 -10.75
CA PRO A 80 2.47 -0.79 -12.18
C PRO A 80 1.75 0.54 -12.45
N LEU A 81 2.55 1.57 -12.72
CA LEU A 81 2.10 2.96 -12.82
C LEU A 81 1.05 3.18 -13.91
N SER A 82 1.05 2.30 -14.92
CA SER A 82 0.01 2.24 -15.95
C SER A 82 -1.41 2.02 -15.41
N LEU A 83 -1.57 1.54 -14.16
CA LEU A 83 -2.88 1.38 -13.51
C LEU A 83 -3.47 2.70 -12.99
N PHE A 84 -2.69 3.79 -12.94
CA PHE A 84 -3.09 5.05 -12.32
C PHE A 84 -3.01 6.25 -13.27
N ASN A 85 -3.14 6.01 -14.57
CA ASN A 85 -3.25 7.03 -15.62
C ASN A 85 -4.56 7.82 -15.52
#